data_AF-A0AAJ4UY07-F1
#
_entry.id   AF-A0AAJ4UY07-F1
#
_cell.length_a   1.000
_cell.length_b   1.000
_cell.length_c   1.000
_cell.angle_alpha   90.00
_cell.angle_beta   90.00
_cell.angle_gamma   90.00
#
_symmetry.space_group_name_H-M   'P 1'
#
loop_
_entity.id
_entity.type
_entity.pdbx_description
1 polymer ?
#
loop_
_entity_poly.entity_id
_entity_poly.type
_entity_poly.pdbx_seq_one_letter_code
_entity_poly.pdbx_strand_id
1 'polypeptide(L)'
;MGFENITLPQEESIKRKADVVFVIDNSGSMGPVKDEVKKHIKDLVNKLEKEDVESRLGFVFYGHDAIYVKHFTDDVDEFLESFKEVQTKDTGWNEFTLPAIDLAADLDWREGAHRYIVIFTNEDIYGGYESDEQIAKFDWLLEKLKKLNIKVFYIGEDCDYYRKFKELPNSMYIVTKDFKNLDFKELFDSMAKSISQSSVKKFESDDNVEKDIFNVRDFSTFMVRVFDI
;
A
#
# COMPACT_ATOMS: atom_id res chain seq x y z
N MET A 1 -19.47 51.47 -28.04
CA MET A 1 -18.28 50.67 -27.66
C MET A 1 -18.72 49.78 -26.51
N GLY A 2 -19.02 48.52 -26.80
CA GLY A 2 -19.35 47.53 -25.78
C GLY A 2 -18.06 46.86 -25.31
N PHE A 3 -17.84 46.81 -24.01
CA PHE A 3 -16.77 46.01 -23.43
C PHE A 3 -17.28 44.57 -23.36
N GLU A 4 -16.66 43.68 -24.14
CA GLU A 4 -16.85 42.24 -23.98
C GLU A 4 -16.25 41.82 -22.64
N ASN A 5 -17.06 41.15 -21.82
CA ASN A 5 -16.58 40.48 -20.61
C ASN A 5 -15.67 39.33 -21.04
N ILE A 6 -14.36 39.54 -20.94
CA ILE A 6 -13.37 38.48 -21.08
C ILE A 6 -13.43 37.65 -19.81
N THR A 7 -14.13 36.52 -19.86
CA THR A 7 -14.03 35.48 -18.83
C THR A 7 -12.63 34.87 -18.94
N LEU A 8 -11.76 35.18 -17.97
CA LEU A 8 -10.46 34.51 -17.87
C LEU A 8 -10.71 33.00 -17.70
N PRO A 9 -9.96 32.12 -18.40
CA PRO A 9 -10.04 30.69 -18.14
C PRO A 9 -9.74 30.45 -16.66
N GLN A 10 -10.61 29.72 -15.98
CA GLN A 10 -10.28 29.20 -14.65
C GLN A 10 -9.01 28.37 -14.81
N GLU A 11 -7.94 28.71 -14.09
CA GLU A 11 -6.80 27.82 -13.98
C GLU A 11 -7.33 26.50 -13.43
N GLU A 12 -7.34 25.44 -14.25
CA GLU A 12 -7.55 24.08 -13.74
C GLU A 12 -6.46 23.85 -12.70
N SER A 13 -6.85 23.85 -11.42
CA SER A 13 -5.95 23.45 -10.35
C SER A 13 -5.49 22.03 -10.65
N ILE A 14 -4.21 21.84 -10.96
CA ILE A 14 -3.64 20.50 -11.14
C ILE A 14 -3.76 19.80 -9.78
N LYS A 15 -4.79 18.97 -9.61
CA LYS A 15 -4.95 18.16 -8.40
C LYS A 15 -3.76 17.25 -8.26
N ARG A 16 -3.26 17.11 -7.04
CA ARG A 16 -2.19 16.15 -6.74
C ARG A 16 -2.78 14.76 -6.87
N LYS A 17 -2.02 13.82 -7.42
CA LYS A 17 -2.46 12.43 -7.53
C LYS A 17 -1.79 11.60 -6.46
N ALA A 18 -2.55 10.78 -5.78
CA ALA A 18 -2.04 9.76 -4.87
C ALA A 18 -2.60 8.40 -5.28
N ASP A 19 -1.73 7.41 -5.31
CA ASP A 19 -2.13 6.01 -5.43
C ASP A 19 -1.68 5.34 -4.13
N VAL A 20 -2.60 4.63 -3.47
CA VAL A 20 -2.36 4.01 -2.17
C VAL A 20 -2.74 2.54 -2.24
N VAL A 21 -1.79 1.65 -1.94
CA VAL A 21 -2.02 0.21 -1.87
C VAL A 21 -1.88 -0.26 -0.44
N PHE A 22 -2.89 -0.95 0.07
CA PHE A 22 -2.84 -1.59 1.39
C PHE A 22 -2.33 -3.02 1.25
N VAL A 23 -1.18 -3.33 1.83
CA VAL A 23 -0.60 -4.67 1.91
C VAL A 23 -0.86 -5.20 3.31
N ILE A 24 -1.84 -6.09 3.46
CA ILE A 24 -2.35 -6.50 4.77
C ILE A 24 -2.24 -8.01 4.93
N ASP A 25 -1.61 -8.44 6.02
CA ASP A 25 -1.67 -9.85 6.44
C ASP A 25 -3.13 -10.27 6.63
N ASN A 26 -3.50 -11.38 5.99
CA ASN A 26 -4.84 -11.95 5.96
C ASN A 26 -5.04 -13.12 6.95
N SER A 27 -4.10 -13.30 7.88
CA SER A 27 -4.21 -14.23 9.00
C SER A 27 -5.45 -13.97 9.87
N GLY A 28 -5.87 -14.98 10.64
CA GLY A 28 -7.02 -14.86 11.54
C GLY A 28 -6.84 -13.77 12.61
N SER A 29 -5.61 -13.57 13.12
CA SER A 29 -5.27 -12.53 14.11
C SER A 29 -5.44 -11.11 13.57
N MET A 30 -5.36 -10.92 12.24
CA MET A 30 -5.48 -9.63 11.59
C MET A 30 -6.92 -9.23 11.22
N GLY A 31 -7.91 -10.07 11.55
CA GLY A 31 -9.34 -9.75 11.36
C GLY A 31 -9.75 -8.38 11.93
N PRO A 32 -9.43 -8.06 13.21
CA PRO A 32 -9.71 -6.75 13.78
C PRO A 32 -9.02 -5.59 13.04
N VAL A 33 -7.79 -5.79 12.55
CA VAL A 33 -7.06 -4.77 11.78
C VAL A 33 -7.77 -4.49 10.46
N LYS A 34 -8.21 -5.53 9.74
CA LYS A 34 -9.02 -5.39 8.53
C LYS A 34 -10.31 -4.62 8.78
N ASP A 35 -10.97 -4.87 9.90
CA ASP A 35 -12.17 -4.14 10.30
C ASP A 35 -11.88 -2.65 10.56
N GLU A 36 -10.79 -2.33 11.26
CA GLU A 36 -10.38 -0.95 11.49
C GLU A 36 -9.97 -0.22 10.21
N VAL A 37 -9.24 -0.88 9.29
CA VAL A 37 -8.92 -0.31 7.97
C VAL A 37 -10.22 0.05 7.25
N LYS A 38 -11.17 -0.89 7.09
CA LYS A 38 -12.46 -0.63 6.43
C LYS A 38 -13.20 0.58 7.02
N LYS A 39 -13.20 0.73 8.34
CA LYS A 39 -13.87 1.85 9.02
C LYS A 39 -13.27 3.21 8.66
N HIS A 40 -11.97 3.28 8.40
CA HIS A 40 -11.25 4.54 8.22
C HIS A 40 -11.01 4.95 6.75
N ILE A 41 -11.21 4.05 5.78
CA ILE A 41 -10.97 4.33 4.35
C ILE A 41 -11.78 5.53 3.84
N LYS A 42 -13.08 5.61 4.13
CA LYS A 42 -13.91 6.74 3.67
C LYS A 42 -13.42 8.08 4.23
N ASP A 43 -13.01 8.09 5.50
CA ASP A 43 -12.50 9.29 6.15
C ASP A 43 -11.13 9.71 5.60
N LEU A 44 -10.25 8.74 5.28
CA LEU A 44 -9.00 9.00 4.57
C LEU A 44 -9.25 9.68 3.23
N VAL A 45 -10.07 9.09 2.37
CA VAL A 45 -10.36 9.65 1.04
C VAL A 45 -10.99 11.04 1.15
N ASN A 46 -11.96 11.23 2.04
CA ASN A 46 -12.57 12.54 2.30
C ASN A 46 -11.55 13.60 2.75
N LYS A 47 -10.53 13.23 3.52
CA LYS A 47 -9.45 14.16 3.92
C LYS A 47 -8.53 14.48 2.75
N LEU A 48 -8.19 13.50 1.92
CA LEU A 48 -7.37 13.71 0.72
C LEU A 48 -8.08 14.64 -0.27
N GLU A 49 -9.37 14.43 -0.50
CA GLU A 49 -10.19 15.27 -1.38
C GLU A 49 -10.25 16.72 -0.90
N LYS A 50 -10.39 16.96 0.41
CA LYS A 50 -10.38 18.30 1.01
C LYS A 50 -9.06 19.04 0.84
N GLU A 51 -7.98 18.32 0.59
CA GLU A 51 -6.63 18.85 0.35
C GLU A 51 -6.28 18.85 -1.16
N ASP A 52 -7.27 18.75 -2.04
CA ASP A 52 -7.12 18.69 -3.50
C ASP A 52 -6.18 17.55 -3.97
N VAL A 53 -6.28 16.40 -3.31
CA VAL A 53 -5.59 15.16 -3.68
C VAL A 53 -6.60 14.17 -4.26
N GLU A 54 -6.41 13.81 -5.53
CA GLU A 54 -7.14 12.75 -6.21
C GLU A 54 -6.51 11.39 -5.91
N SER A 55 -7.21 10.55 -5.14
CA SER A 55 -6.72 9.25 -4.70
C SER A 55 -7.30 8.08 -5.49
N ARG A 56 -6.47 7.07 -5.80
CA ARG A 56 -6.93 5.71 -6.08
C ARG A 56 -6.44 4.75 -5.02
N LEU A 57 -7.25 3.73 -4.74
CA LEU A 57 -6.97 2.73 -3.72
C LEU A 57 -6.85 1.33 -4.36
N GLY A 58 -5.87 0.57 -3.91
CA GLY A 58 -5.72 -0.86 -4.20
C GLY A 58 -5.38 -1.63 -2.93
N PHE A 59 -5.40 -2.95 -2.97
CA PHE A 59 -4.91 -3.75 -1.86
C PHE A 59 -4.29 -5.06 -2.33
N VAL A 60 -3.40 -5.58 -1.49
CA VAL A 60 -2.84 -6.92 -1.58
C VAL A 60 -3.02 -7.58 -0.22
N PHE A 61 -3.95 -8.51 -0.13
CA PHE A 61 -4.05 -9.39 1.03
C PHE A 61 -3.18 -10.60 0.81
N TYR A 62 -2.31 -10.90 1.76
CA TYR A 62 -1.44 -12.06 1.66
C TYR A 62 -1.69 -13.00 2.82
N GLY A 63 -1.59 -14.28 2.52
CA GLY A 63 -1.56 -15.37 3.47
C GLY A 63 -0.82 -16.53 2.84
N HIS A 64 -0.83 -17.68 3.51
CA HIS A 64 -0.03 -18.83 3.09
C HIS A 64 -0.43 -19.43 1.73
N ASP A 65 -1.73 -19.61 1.44
CA ASP A 65 -2.19 -20.32 0.23
C ASP A 65 -2.56 -19.40 -0.93
N ALA A 66 -2.75 -18.12 -0.63
CA ALA A 66 -3.31 -17.16 -1.57
C ALA A 66 -2.85 -15.73 -1.30
N ILE A 67 -2.63 -15.01 -2.38
CA ILE A 67 -2.53 -13.56 -2.40
C ILE A 67 -3.72 -13.04 -3.21
N TYR A 68 -4.50 -12.12 -2.63
CA TYR A 68 -5.62 -11.48 -3.29
C TYR A 68 -5.22 -10.05 -3.65
N VAL A 69 -5.34 -9.70 -4.92
CA VAL A 69 -4.91 -8.42 -5.47
C VAL A 69 -6.13 -7.68 -6.01
N LYS A 70 -6.38 -6.50 -5.47
CA LYS A 70 -7.31 -5.52 -6.04
C LYS A 70 -6.52 -4.41 -6.70
N HIS A 71 -6.69 -4.26 -8.00
CA HIS A 71 -6.12 -3.15 -8.77
C HIS A 71 -6.79 -1.82 -8.40
N PHE A 72 -6.09 -0.72 -8.70
CA PHE A 72 -6.52 0.62 -8.34
C PHE A 72 -7.93 0.96 -8.84
N THR A 73 -8.76 1.47 -7.92
CA THR A 73 -10.04 2.13 -8.22
C THR A 73 -10.11 3.47 -7.50
N ASP A 74 -10.79 4.45 -8.09
CA ASP A 74 -11.20 5.71 -7.44
C ASP A 74 -12.61 5.61 -6.82
N ASP A 75 -13.32 4.50 -7.05
CA ASP A 75 -14.60 4.20 -6.40
C ASP A 75 -14.35 3.57 -5.02
N VAL A 76 -14.59 4.35 -3.97
CA VAL A 76 -14.39 3.92 -2.59
C VAL A 76 -15.38 2.82 -2.17
N ASP A 77 -16.59 2.81 -2.73
CA ASP A 77 -17.58 1.78 -2.41
C ASP A 77 -17.24 0.46 -3.13
N GLU A 78 -16.76 0.51 -4.38
CA GLU A 78 -16.18 -0.64 -5.07
C GLU A 78 -15.00 -1.22 -4.29
N PHE A 79 -14.05 -0.38 -3.87
CA PHE A 79 -12.90 -0.79 -3.06
C PHE A 79 -13.35 -1.53 -1.79
N LEU A 80 -14.31 -0.96 -1.05
CA LEU A 80 -14.82 -1.55 0.19
C LEU A 80 -15.62 -2.83 -0.05
N GLU A 81 -16.25 -3.01 -1.20
CA GLU A 81 -16.95 -4.24 -1.55
C GLU A 81 -15.96 -5.36 -1.85
N SER A 82 -14.97 -5.14 -2.73
CA SER A 82 -13.89 -6.11 -2.99
C SER A 82 -13.13 -6.48 -1.71
N PHE A 83 -12.93 -5.53 -0.79
CA PHE A 83 -12.28 -5.78 0.50
C PHE A 83 -13.05 -6.81 1.35
N LYS A 84 -14.39 -6.86 1.26
CA LYS A 84 -15.23 -7.82 2.01
C LYS A 84 -15.20 -9.23 1.42
N GLU A 85 -14.98 -9.35 0.11
CA GLU A 85 -14.93 -10.66 -0.57
C GLU A 85 -13.77 -11.52 -0.08
N VAL A 86 -12.70 -10.87 0.41
CA VAL A 86 -11.55 -11.56 0.96
C VAL A 86 -11.80 -11.97 2.41
N GLN A 87 -12.22 -13.21 2.58
CA GLN A 87 -12.37 -13.83 3.90
C GLN A 87 -11.00 -13.93 4.59
N THR A 88 -10.98 -13.60 5.88
CA THR A 88 -9.85 -13.95 6.75
C THR A 88 -9.75 -15.47 6.82
N LYS A 89 -8.57 -16.00 6.57
CA LYS A 89 -8.31 -17.42 6.75
C LYS A 89 -7.34 -17.57 7.90
N ASP A 90 -7.81 -18.18 9.00
CA ASP A 90 -6.90 -18.71 9.99
C ASP A 90 -6.28 -19.99 9.41
N THR A 91 -5.16 -19.81 8.72
CA THR A 91 -4.43 -20.93 8.14
C THR A 91 -3.51 -21.59 9.17
N GLY A 92 -3.28 -20.96 10.33
CA GLY A 92 -2.40 -21.45 11.41
C GLY A 92 -0.90 -21.43 11.09
N TRP A 93 -0.47 -20.74 10.04
CA TRP A 93 0.88 -20.82 9.47
C TRP A 93 1.38 -19.46 8.90
N ASN A 94 2.69 -19.40 8.67
CA ASN A 94 3.56 -18.22 8.52
C ASN A 94 3.31 -17.27 7.32
N GLU A 95 3.63 -15.99 7.50
CA GLU A 95 3.39 -14.86 6.57
C GLU A 95 4.31 -14.74 5.32
N PHE A 96 3.78 -14.17 4.23
CA PHE A 96 4.48 -13.99 2.93
C PHE A 96 4.57 -12.51 2.51
N THR A 97 5.11 -11.68 3.42
CA THR A 97 5.02 -10.21 3.36
C THR A 97 5.82 -9.57 2.24
N LEU A 98 7.10 -9.92 2.04
CA LEU A 98 7.92 -9.24 1.00
C LEU A 98 7.42 -9.49 -0.43
N PRO A 99 7.02 -10.72 -0.80
CA PRO A 99 6.44 -10.97 -2.11
C PRO A 99 5.10 -10.22 -2.32
N ALA A 100 4.31 -10.04 -1.27
CA ALA A 100 3.09 -9.23 -1.34
C ALA A 100 3.41 -7.74 -1.60
N ILE A 101 4.47 -7.21 -0.98
CA ILE A 101 4.97 -5.85 -1.25
C ILE A 101 5.47 -5.73 -2.69
N ASP A 102 6.16 -6.74 -3.21
CA ASP A 102 6.64 -6.77 -4.60
C ASP A 102 5.48 -6.76 -5.61
N LEU A 103 4.44 -7.55 -5.35
CA LEU A 103 3.21 -7.54 -6.15
C LEU A 103 2.49 -6.19 -6.08
N ALA A 104 2.42 -5.57 -4.91
CA ALA A 104 1.87 -4.23 -4.77
C ALA A 104 2.68 -3.19 -5.58
N ALA A 105 4.00 -3.32 -5.60
CA ALA A 105 4.88 -2.47 -6.38
C ALA A 105 4.69 -2.66 -7.90
N ASP A 106 4.21 -3.82 -8.35
CA ASP A 106 3.96 -4.13 -9.77
C ASP A 106 2.65 -3.58 -10.35
N LEU A 107 1.74 -3.08 -9.52
CA LEU A 107 0.44 -2.56 -9.94
C LEU A 107 0.58 -1.36 -10.89
N ASP A 108 -0.52 -1.03 -11.60
CA ASP A 108 -0.54 0.03 -12.60
C ASP A 108 -0.66 1.43 -11.98
N TRP A 109 0.44 1.88 -11.35
CA TRP A 109 0.59 3.22 -10.77
C TRP A 109 0.45 4.31 -11.86
N ARG A 110 -0.34 5.36 -11.58
CA ARG A 110 -0.55 6.48 -12.50
C ARG A 110 0.71 7.31 -12.67
N GLU A 111 0.93 7.80 -13.90
CA GLU A 111 1.95 8.81 -14.14
C GLU A 111 1.69 10.05 -13.26
N GLY A 112 2.74 10.53 -12.59
CA GLY A 112 2.69 11.71 -11.74
C GLY A 112 1.97 11.51 -10.40
N ALA A 113 1.50 10.30 -10.08
CA ALA A 113 0.97 10.00 -8.76
C ALA A 113 2.07 9.79 -7.73
N HIS A 114 1.86 10.30 -6.52
CA HIS A 114 2.62 9.85 -5.36
C HIS A 114 2.18 8.42 -5.00
N ARG A 115 3.15 7.51 -4.89
CA ARG A 115 2.92 6.08 -4.70
C ARG A 115 3.14 5.68 -3.26
N TYR A 116 2.14 5.09 -2.61
CA TYR A 116 2.20 4.65 -1.22
C TYR A 116 1.87 3.17 -1.10
N ILE A 117 2.71 2.45 -0.37
CA ILE A 117 2.39 1.11 0.13
C ILE A 117 2.21 1.21 1.65
N VAL A 118 1.04 0.83 2.14
CA VAL A 118 0.70 0.81 3.57
C VAL A 118 0.66 -0.64 4.03
N ILE A 119 1.56 -1.03 4.93
CA ILE A 119 1.78 -2.41 5.34
C ILE A 119 1.23 -2.63 6.74
N PHE A 120 0.44 -3.70 6.91
CA PHE A 120 -0.02 -4.19 8.21
C PHE A 120 0.37 -5.66 8.38
N THR A 121 1.07 -5.99 9.46
CA THR A 121 1.47 -7.35 9.85
C THR A 121 1.67 -7.46 11.35
N ASN A 122 1.39 -8.62 11.94
CA ASN A 122 1.70 -8.91 13.34
C ASN A 122 2.85 -9.92 13.53
N GLU A 123 3.58 -10.23 12.45
CA GLU A 123 4.77 -11.09 12.47
C GLU A 123 5.98 -10.35 11.87
N ASP A 124 7.17 -10.74 12.32
CA ASP A 124 8.40 -10.33 11.65
C ASP A 124 8.73 -11.25 10.47
N ILE A 125 9.74 -10.86 9.68
CA ILE A 125 10.18 -11.66 8.53
C ILE A 125 10.71 -13.06 8.91
N TYR A 126 11.24 -13.25 10.12
CA TYR A 126 11.82 -14.52 10.55
C TYR A 126 10.75 -15.56 10.87
N GLY A 127 9.58 -15.08 11.32
CA GLY A 127 8.37 -15.87 11.47
C GLY A 127 7.70 -16.23 10.15
N GLY A 128 8.09 -15.61 9.02
CA GLY A 128 7.45 -15.80 7.71
C GLY A 128 7.72 -17.12 6.98
N TYR A 129 6.97 -17.38 5.92
CA TYR A 129 7.14 -18.52 5.01
C TYR A 129 8.34 -18.27 4.07
N GLU A 130 9.23 -19.26 3.90
CA GLU A 130 10.46 -19.11 3.09
C GLU A 130 11.28 -17.85 3.45
N SER A 131 11.44 -17.60 4.75
CA SER A 131 12.08 -16.37 5.27
C SER A 131 13.50 -16.16 4.73
N ASP A 132 14.30 -17.22 4.58
CA ASP A 132 15.64 -17.13 3.98
C ASP A 132 15.60 -16.66 2.51
N GLU A 133 14.64 -17.16 1.71
CA GLU A 133 14.48 -16.70 0.34
C GLU A 133 13.95 -15.27 0.25
N GLN A 134 13.04 -14.91 1.17
CA GLN A 134 12.52 -13.55 1.28
C GLN A 134 13.67 -12.57 1.57
N ILE A 135 14.47 -12.90 2.58
CA ILE A 135 15.64 -12.12 3.02
C ILE A 135 16.66 -11.98 1.89
N ALA A 136 16.95 -13.06 1.16
CA ALA A 136 17.93 -13.05 0.06
C ALA A 136 17.57 -12.06 -1.07
N LYS A 137 16.27 -11.76 -1.23
CA LYS A 137 15.75 -10.82 -2.24
C LYS A 137 15.41 -9.43 -1.68
N PHE A 138 15.56 -9.22 -0.36
CA PHE A 138 15.13 -7.97 0.29
C PHE A 138 15.79 -6.73 -0.31
N ASP A 139 17.10 -6.75 -0.53
CA ASP A 139 17.81 -5.57 -1.05
C ASP A 139 17.37 -5.25 -2.50
N TRP A 140 17.04 -6.24 -3.32
CA TRP A 140 16.46 -6.01 -4.65
C TRP A 140 15.08 -5.37 -4.58
N LEU A 141 14.23 -5.83 -3.65
CA LEU A 141 12.93 -5.20 -3.41
C LEU A 141 13.10 -3.76 -2.92
N LEU A 142 13.99 -3.50 -1.96
CA LEU A 142 14.23 -2.15 -1.44
C LEU A 142 14.68 -1.19 -2.55
N GLU A 143 15.60 -1.64 -3.42
CA GLU A 143 16.05 -0.84 -4.57
C GLU A 143 14.94 -0.62 -5.60
N LYS A 144 14.07 -1.61 -5.83
CA LYS A 144 12.86 -1.43 -6.66
C LYS A 144 11.93 -0.35 -6.08
N LEU A 145 11.64 -0.40 -4.79
CA LEU A 145 10.80 0.61 -4.12
C LEU A 145 11.42 2.02 -4.22
N LYS A 146 12.75 2.14 -4.09
CA LYS A 146 13.49 3.40 -4.30
C LYS A 146 13.33 3.92 -5.73
N LYS A 147 13.57 3.08 -6.74
CA LYS A 147 13.45 3.44 -8.17
C LYS A 147 12.04 3.88 -8.55
N LEU A 148 11.04 3.15 -8.06
CA LEU A 148 9.63 3.49 -8.26
C LEU A 148 9.18 4.71 -7.44
N ASN A 149 10.04 5.24 -6.56
CA ASN A 149 9.74 6.33 -5.64
C ASN A 149 8.50 6.04 -4.77
N ILE A 150 8.37 4.79 -4.34
CA ILE A 150 7.29 4.34 -3.45
C ILE A 150 7.64 4.72 -2.02
N LYS A 151 6.69 5.38 -1.34
CA LYS A 151 6.74 5.60 0.10
C LYS A 151 6.12 4.42 0.81
N VAL A 152 6.75 3.98 1.90
CA VAL A 152 6.26 2.87 2.71
C VAL A 152 5.79 3.38 4.05
N PHE A 153 4.55 3.07 4.39
CA PHE A 153 3.99 3.22 5.73
C PHE A 153 3.90 1.83 6.34
N TYR A 154 4.89 1.47 7.14
CA TYR A 154 4.95 0.18 7.81
C TYR A 154 4.35 0.25 9.20
N ILE A 155 3.41 -0.64 9.51
CA ILE A 155 2.80 -0.81 10.81
C ILE A 155 2.84 -2.30 11.17
N GLY A 156 3.70 -2.69 12.09
CA GLY A 156 3.84 -4.10 12.47
C GLY A 156 5.01 -4.39 13.39
N GLU A 157 5.41 -5.66 13.48
CA GLU A 157 6.50 -6.10 14.35
C GLU A 157 7.86 -5.54 13.88
N ASP A 158 8.77 -5.28 14.82
CA ASP A 158 10.08 -4.70 14.51
C ASP A 158 11.08 -5.80 14.12
N CYS A 159 11.82 -5.60 13.03
CA CYS A 159 12.99 -6.40 12.71
C CYS A 159 14.05 -5.58 11.96
N ASP A 160 15.28 -6.09 11.90
CA ASP A 160 16.39 -5.42 11.20
C ASP A 160 16.12 -5.19 9.71
N TYR A 161 15.49 -6.14 9.01
CA TYR A 161 15.11 -5.95 7.60
C TYR A 161 14.03 -4.89 7.44
N TYR A 162 12.90 -4.99 8.15
CA TYR A 162 11.82 -4.01 8.02
C TYR A 162 12.22 -2.60 8.45
N ARG A 163 13.16 -2.44 9.39
CA ARG A 163 13.71 -1.13 9.73
C ARG A 163 14.37 -0.41 8.55
N LYS A 164 14.87 -1.13 7.54
CA LYS A 164 15.43 -0.53 6.32
C LYS A 164 14.36 0.20 5.48
N PHE A 165 13.07 -0.05 5.68
CA PHE A 165 12.03 0.77 5.03
C PHE A 165 12.09 2.25 5.44
N LYS A 166 12.73 2.58 6.57
CA LYS A 166 13.02 3.96 6.99
C LYS A 166 13.97 4.71 6.05
N GLU A 167 14.70 3.99 5.20
CA GLU A 167 15.57 4.58 4.18
C GLU A 167 14.78 5.15 3.00
N LEU A 168 13.52 4.75 2.84
CA LEU A 168 12.65 5.25 1.77
C LEU A 168 12.19 6.68 2.11
N PRO A 169 12.11 7.58 1.12
CA PRO A 169 11.73 8.97 1.36
C PRO A 169 10.29 9.06 1.88
N ASN A 170 10.08 9.90 2.90
CA ASN A 170 8.77 10.12 3.54
C ASN A 170 8.08 8.81 3.99
N SER A 171 8.86 7.83 4.45
CA SER A 171 8.34 6.60 5.06
C SER A 171 7.80 6.85 6.47
N MET A 172 6.86 6.01 6.90
CA MET A 172 6.38 5.92 8.28
C MET A 172 6.69 4.52 8.80
N TYR A 173 7.13 4.40 10.05
CA TYR A 173 7.48 3.12 10.66
C TYR A 173 6.97 3.06 12.10
N ILE A 174 5.86 2.34 12.30
CA ILE A 174 5.18 2.18 13.57
C ILE A 174 5.34 0.74 14.02
N VAL A 175 5.94 0.57 15.20
CA VAL A 175 6.15 -0.76 15.78
C VAL A 175 4.94 -1.12 16.64
N THR A 176 4.27 -2.22 16.31
CA THR A 176 3.27 -2.83 17.17
C THR A 176 3.12 -4.31 16.84
N LYS A 177 2.99 -5.14 17.87
CA LYS A 177 2.55 -6.54 17.75
C LYS A 177 1.10 -6.71 18.22
N ASP A 178 0.59 -5.77 19.01
CA ASP A 178 -0.78 -5.77 19.51
C ASP A 178 -1.53 -4.55 18.96
N PHE A 179 -2.28 -4.80 17.90
CA PHE A 179 -3.09 -3.78 17.24
C PHE A 179 -4.29 -3.31 18.07
N LYS A 180 -4.64 -3.98 19.17
CA LYS A 180 -5.79 -3.58 19.99
C LYS A 180 -5.63 -2.20 20.62
N ASN A 181 -4.39 -1.79 20.88
CA ASN A 181 -4.08 -0.52 21.51
C ASN A 181 -3.65 0.56 20.49
N LEU A 182 -3.65 0.23 19.19
CA LEU A 182 -3.30 1.19 18.16
C LEU A 182 -4.47 2.14 17.93
N ASP A 183 -4.23 3.44 18.01
CA ASP A 183 -5.22 4.45 17.62
C ASP A 183 -5.25 4.55 16.09
N PHE A 184 -6.16 3.79 15.47
CA PHE A 184 -6.34 3.79 14.03
C PHE A 184 -6.80 5.15 13.50
N LYS A 185 -7.52 5.95 14.30
CA LYS A 185 -7.93 7.28 13.87
C LYS A 185 -6.70 8.19 13.74
N GLU A 186 -5.84 8.22 14.76
CA GLU A 186 -4.60 9.00 14.73
C GLU A 186 -3.64 8.52 13.63
N LEU A 187 -3.55 7.20 13.43
CA LEU A 187 -2.78 6.60 12.34
C LEU A 187 -3.26 7.12 10.98
N PHE A 188 -4.56 7.02 10.69
CA PHE A 188 -5.13 7.46 9.41
C PHE A 188 -5.11 8.99 9.24
N ASP A 189 -5.24 9.76 10.34
CA ASP A 189 -4.99 11.21 10.34
C ASP A 189 -3.55 11.53 9.92
N SER A 190 -2.57 10.79 10.45
CA SER A 190 -1.15 10.97 10.13
C SER A 190 -0.83 10.58 8.69
N MET A 191 -1.41 9.49 8.19
CA MET A 191 -1.29 9.08 6.78
C MET A 191 -1.88 10.15 5.85
N ALA A 192 -3.10 10.63 6.13
CA ALA A 192 -3.75 11.66 5.33
C ALA A 192 -2.88 12.91 5.24
N LYS A 193 -2.33 13.36 6.36
CA LYS A 193 -1.40 14.50 6.43
C LYS A 193 -0.12 14.26 5.63
N SER A 194 0.51 13.09 5.76
CA SER A 194 1.73 12.77 5.02
C SER A 194 1.49 12.74 3.51
N ILE A 195 0.36 12.16 3.08
CA ILE A 195 -0.03 12.10 1.67
C ILE A 195 -0.34 13.50 1.15
N SER A 196 -1.11 14.29 1.89
CA SER A 196 -1.54 15.64 1.50
C SER A 196 -0.45 16.70 1.62
N GLN A 197 0.70 16.42 2.22
CA GLN A 197 1.85 17.34 2.25
C GLN A 197 2.88 17.03 1.16
N SER A 198 2.66 15.97 0.37
CA SER A 198 3.58 15.65 -0.72
C SER A 198 3.56 16.74 -1.79
N SER A 199 4.78 17.12 -2.21
CA SER A 199 4.99 18.25 -3.09
C SER A 199 4.50 17.97 -4.51
N VAL A 200 3.91 18.97 -5.17
CA VAL A 200 3.52 18.92 -6.60
C VAL A 200 4.72 18.75 -7.55
N LYS A 201 5.97 18.87 -7.06
CA LYS A 201 7.15 18.62 -7.90
C LYS A 201 7.08 17.20 -8.47
N LYS A 202 7.03 17.09 -9.81
CA LYS A 202 7.27 15.84 -10.54
C LYS A 202 8.63 15.30 -10.07
N PHE A 203 8.60 14.24 -9.28
CA PHE A 203 9.75 13.37 -9.12
C PHE A 203 9.64 12.27 -10.17
N GLU A 204 10.73 12.02 -10.88
CA GLU A 204 10.79 10.95 -11.87
C GLU A 204 10.90 9.60 -11.15
N SER A 205 9.97 8.69 -11.43
CA SER A 205 10.12 7.28 -11.12
C SER A 205 10.83 6.59 -12.29
N ASP A 206 11.75 5.68 -11.98
CA ASP A 206 12.27 4.74 -12.97
C ASP A 206 11.36 3.52 -12.97
N ASP A 207 10.42 3.49 -13.92
CA ASP A 207 9.47 2.39 -14.07
C ASP A 207 10.08 1.18 -14.80
N ASN A 208 11.35 1.26 -15.24
CA ASN A 208 12.10 0.14 -15.79
C ASN A 208 12.72 -0.70 -14.67
N VAL A 209 11.85 -1.34 -13.89
CA VAL A 209 12.20 -2.26 -12.82
C VAL A 209 11.80 -3.69 -13.17
N GLU A 210 12.52 -4.65 -12.58
CA GLU A 210 12.12 -6.05 -12.63
C GLU A 210 10.78 -6.23 -11.90
N LYS A 211 9.84 -6.91 -12.57
CA LYS A 211 8.55 -7.30 -12.00
C LYS A 211 8.64 -8.72 -11.44
N ASP A 212 7.84 -9.01 -10.43
CA ASP A 212 7.77 -10.33 -9.80
C ASP A 212 9.16 -10.88 -9.41
N ILE A 213 9.96 -10.11 -8.68
CA ILE A 213 11.30 -10.48 -8.17
C ILE A 213 11.25 -11.79 -7.40
N PHE A 214 10.11 -12.06 -6.76
CA PHE A 214 9.91 -13.27 -6.01
C PHE A 214 9.43 -14.45 -6.86
N ASN A 215 8.97 -14.27 -8.09
CA ASN A 215 8.36 -15.29 -8.97
C ASN A 215 7.09 -15.93 -8.37
N VAL A 216 6.24 -15.12 -7.72
CA VAL A 216 5.02 -15.63 -7.08
C VAL A 216 3.88 -15.88 -8.05
N ARG A 217 3.94 -15.34 -9.26
CA ARG A 217 2.98 -15.68 -10.32
C ARG A 217 3.35 -17.00 -11.03
N ASP A 218 4.57 -17.51 -10.82
CA ASP A 218 4.96 -18.84 -11.25
C ASP A 218 4.54 -19.88 -10.21
N PHE A 219 3.51 -20.66 -10.55
CA PHE A 219 2.93 -21.71 -9.70
C PHE A 219 3.94 -22.77 -9.23
N SER A 220 5.12 -22.86 -9.88
CA SER A 220 6.13 -23.85 -9.52
C SER A 220 6.94 -23.50 -8.27
N THR A 221 6.96 -22.24 -7.83
CA THR A 221 7.95 -21.78 -6.84
C THR A 221 7.44 -21.75 -5.40
N PHE A 222 6.17 -21.41 -5.12
CA PHE A 222 5.72 -21.14 -3.74
C PHE A 222 4.45 -21.86 -3.25
N MET A 223 3.75 -22.62 -4.10
CA MET A 223 2.38 -23.13 -3.79
C MET A 223 1.35 -22.04 -3.39
N VAL A 224 1.71 -20.75 -3.43
CA VAL A 224 0.83 -19.60 -3.23
C VAL A 224 0.11 -19.29 -4.54
N ARG A 225 -1.20 -19.06 -4.50
CA ARG A 225 -2.00 -18.66 -5.68
C ARG A 225 -2.30 -17.17 -5.66
N VAL A 226 -2.08 -16.47 -6.77
CA VAL A 226 -2.48 -15.07 -6.91
C VAL A 226 -3.88 -15.00 -7.52
N PHE A 227 -4.77 -14.24 -6.91
CA PHE A 227 -6.13 -13.97 -7.38
C PHE A 227 -6.30 -12.46 -7.61
N ASP A 228 -6.55 -12.07 -8.84
CA ASP A 228 -7.06 -10.72 -9.14
C ASP A 228 -8.57 -10.69 -8.86
N ILE A 229 -9.01 -9.73 -8.07
CA ILE A 229 -10.41 -9.53 -7.67
C ILE A 229 -10.91 -8.12 -8.01
#